data_AF-A0A1X7U1J1-F1
#
_entry.id   AF-A0A1X7U1J1-F1
#
_cell.length_a   1.000
_cell.length_b   1.000
_cell.length_c   1.000
_cell.angle_alpha   90.00
_cell.angle_beta   90.00
_cell.angle_gamma   90.00
#
_symmetry.space_group_name_H-M   'P 1'
#
loop_
_entity.id
_entity.type
_entity.pdbx_description
1 polymer ?
#
loop_
_entity_poly.entity_id
_entity_poly.type
_entity_poly.pdbx_seq_one_letter_code
_entity_poly.pdbx_strand_id
1 'polypeptide(L)'
;MNSAGFFEVLENGLIPYTQHLNPSRRYMQDNDRKHSSKKVKEWLEANKINWWKTPPESPDLNTIENLWHEDKEYVRRVVKPQ
;
A
#
# COMPACT_ATOMS: atom_id res chain seq x y z
N MET A 1 11.78 4.54 -5.07
CA MET A 1 11.01 3.74 -6.04
C MET A 1 10.39 4.67 -7.07
N ASN A 2 10.56 4.37 -8.37
CA ASN A 2 9.92 5.13 -9.46
C ASN A 2 8.56 4.50 -9.83
N SER A 3 7.85 5.07 -10.80
CA SER A 3 6.53 4.56 -11.20
C SER A 3 6.58 3.14 -11.77
N ALA A 4 7.64 2.77 -12.52
CA ALA A 4 7.77 1.44 -13.09
C ALA A 4 7.92 0.36 -12.00
N GLY A 5 8.81 0.59 -11.04
CA GLY A 5 8.98 -0.33 -9.91
C GLY A 5 7.73 -0.43 -9.03
N PHE A 6 6.91 0.63 -8.96
CA PHE A 6 5.63 0.54 -8.27
C PHE A 6 4.65 -0.41 -8.99
N PHE A 7 4.53 -0.33 -10.32
CA PHE A 7 3.69 -1.26 -11.07
C PHE A 7 4.18 -2.70 -10.95
N GLU A 8 5.49 -2.92 -10.96
CA GLU A 8 6.08 -4.25 -10.73
C GLU A 8 5.67 -4.82 -9.37
N VAL A 9 5.67 -4.01 -8.31
CA VAL A 9 5.20 -4.41 -6.97
C VAL A 9 3.71 -4.75 -6.98
N LEU A 10 2.88 -3.96 -7.68
CA LEU A 10 1.44 -4.25 -7.77
C LEU A 10 1.16 -5.53 -8.57
N GLU A 11 1.84 -5.72 -9.70
CA GLU A 11 1.65 -6.87 -10.59
C GLU A 11 2.13 -8.16 -9.95
N ASN A 12 3.32 -8.16 -9.35
CA ASN A 12 3.93 -9.36 -8.80
C ASN A 12 3.52 -9.64 -7.34
N GLY A 13 3.10 -8.61 -6.61
CA GLY A 13 2.71 -8.71 -5.20
C GLY A 13 1.21 -8.67 -4.99
N LEU A 14 0.57 -7.56 -5.40
CA LEU A 14 -0.84 -7.33 -5.08
C LEU A 14 -1.76 -8.30 -5.82
N ILE A 15 -1.59 -8.50 -7.14
CA ILE A 15 -2.49 -9.36 -7.92
C ILE A 15 -2.54 -10.80 -7.37
N PRO A 16 -1.41 -11.52 -7.21
CA PRO A 16 -1.45 -12.88 -6.66
C PRO A 16 -2.05 -12.89 -5.25
N TYR A 17 -1.71 -11.90 -4.42
CA TYR A 17 -2.25 -11.83 -3.07
C TYR A 17 -3.78 -11.72 -3.07
N THR A 18 -4.36 -10.86 -3.92
CA THR A 18 -5.82 -10.68 -3.99
C THR A 18 -6.57 -11.94 -4.42
N GLN A 19 -5.95 -12.84 -5.19
CA GLN A 19 -6.58 -14.11 -5.60
C GLN A 19 -6.86 -15.02 -4.40
N HIS A 20 -6.14 -14.85 -3.29
CA HIS A 20 -6.33 -15.60 -2.05
C HIS A 20 -7.27 -14.90 -1.05
N LEU A 21 -7.85 -13.75 -1.43
CA LEU A 21 -8.69 -12.95 -0.55
C LEU A 21 -10.18 -13.10 -0.88
N ASN A 22 -11.02 -12.77 0.10
CA ASN A 22 -12.44 -12.59 -0.14
C ASN A 22 -12.65 -11.36 -1.06
N PRO A 23 -13.49 -11.44 -2.11
CA PRO A 23 -13.80 -10.32 -3.00
C PRO A 23 -14.33 -9.04 -2.31
N SER A 24 -14.86 -9.15 -1.10
CA SER A 24 -15.35 -7.99 -0.32
C SER A 24 -14.23 -7.13 0.28
N ARG A 25 -12.97 -7.59 0.25
CA ARG A 25 -11.85 -6.84 0.80
C ARG A 25 -11.53 -5.63 -0.05
N ARG A 26 -11.08 -4.57 0.62
CA ARG A 26 -10.61 -3.33 -0.02
C ARG A 26 -9.12 -3.19 0.12
N TYR A 27 -8.45 -2.88 -0.98
CA TYR A 27 -7.08 -2.42 -1.00
C TYR A 27 -7.01 -0.99 -0.44
N MET A 28 -6.07 -0.74 0.46
CA MET A 28 -5.83 0.57 1.04
C MET A 28 -4.36 0.92 0.84
N GLN A 29 -4.10 2.18 0.45
CA GLN A 29 -2.77 2.74 0.28
C GLN A 29 -2.78 4.20 0.74
N ASP A 30 -1.59 4.73 1.03
CA ASP A 30 -1.40 6.15 1.33
C ASP A 30 -1.65 7.03 0.08
N ASN A 31 -1.68 8.35 0.30
CA ASN A 31 -1.88 9.34 -0.76
C ASN A 31 -0.58 9.87 -1.35
N ASP A 32 0.52 9.11 -1.32
CA ASP A 32 1.74 9.48 -2.04
C ASP A 32 1.40 9.79 -3.51
N ARG A 33 2.03 10.84 -4.08
CA ARG A 33 1.77 11.30 -5.45
C ARG A 33 1.92 10.19 -6.48
N LYS A 34 2.82 9.23 -6.24
CA LYS A 34 3.00 8.09 -7.14
C LYS A 34 1.80 7.13 -7.12
N HIS A 35 1.22 6.88 -5.93
CA HIS A 35 0.08 6.00 -5.70
C HIS A 35 -1.26 6.64 -6.12
N SER A 36 -1.36 7.96 -6.01
CA SER A 36 -2.57 8.73 -6.36
C SER A 36 -2.61 9.20 -7.83
N SER A 37 -1.59 8.84 -8.62
CA SER A 37 -1.49 9.20 -10.04
C SER A 37 -2.64 8.62 -10.86
N LYS A 38 -2.99 9.30 -11.97
CA LYS A 38 -4.04 8.87 -12.90
C LYS A 38 -3.80 7.43 -13.41
N LYS A 39 -2.55 7.14 -13.79
CA LYS A 39 -2.16 5.83 -14.31
C LYS A 39 -2.39 4.68 -13.31
N VAL A 40 -2.11 4.92 -12.02
CA VAL A 40 -2.37 3.90 -10.98
C VAL A 40 -3.87 3.67 -10.79
N LYS A 41 -4.67 4.74 -10.78
CA LYS A 41 -6.13 4.63 -10.69
C LYS A 41 -6.72 3.83 -11.85
N GLU A 42 -6.31 4.13 -13.08
CA GLU A 42 -6.74 3.39 -14.28
C GLU A 42 -6.32 1.91 -14.22
N TRP A 43 -5.12 1.62 -13.71
CA TRP A 43 -4.66 0.24 -13.55
C TRP A 43 -5.47 -0.52 -12.49
N LEU A 44 -5.78 0.11 -11.35
CA LEU A 44 -6.62 -0.50 -10.30
C LEU A 44 -8.03 -0.83 -10.85
N GLU A 45 -8.61 0.08 -11.62
CA GLU A 45 -9.90 -0.12 -12.30
C GLU A 45 -9.83 -1.27 -13.31
N ALA A 46 -8.81 -1.28 -14.18
CA ALA A 46 -8.62 -2.32 -15.20
C ALA A 46 -8.47 -3.72 -14.59
N ASN A 47 -7.81 -3.82 -13.44
CA ASN A 47 -7.62 -5.08 -12.71
C ASN A 47 -8.78 -5.41 -11.74
N LYS A 48 -9.87 -4.63 -11.75
CA LYS A 48 -11.04 -4.82 -10.89
C LYS A 48 -10.68 -4.88 -9.39
N ILE A 49 -9.63 -4.15 -9.01
CA ILE A 49 -9.24 -4.06 -7.61
C ILE A 49 -10.24 -3.16 -6.91
N ASN A 50 -10.87 -3.66 -5.85
CA ASN A 50 -11.70 -2.84 -4.98
C ASN A 50 -10.76 -2.04 -4.05
N TRP A 51 -10.63 -0.72 -4.23
CA TRP A 51 -9.75 0.10 -3.40
C TRP A 51 -10.49 1.20 -2.65
N TRP A 52 -9.97 1.54 -1.46
CA TRP A 52 -10.45 2.65 -0.66
C TRP A 52 -9.75 3.94 -1.07
N LYS A 53 -10.52 5.00 -1.32
CA LYS A 53 -9.99 6.34 -1.59
C LYS A 53 -9.72 7.03 -0.25
N THR A 54 -8.46 6.99 0.20
CA THR A 54 -8.04 7.65 1.44
C THR A 54 -8.19 9.17 1.30
N PRO A 55 -8.73 9.90 2.30
CA PRO A 55 -8.74 11.36 2.30
C PRO A 55 -7.30 11.92 2.34
N PRO A 56 -7.06 13.11 1.76
CA PRO A 56 -5.77 13.79 1.88
C PRO A 56 -5.41 14.03 3.35
N GLU A 57 -4.11 13.95 3.68
CA GLU A 57 -3.58 14.29 5.02
C GLU A 57 -4.20 13.50 6.18
N SER A 58 -4.61 12.25 5.95
CA SER A 58 -5.16 11.36 6.99
C SER A 58 -4.24 10.18 7.29
N PRO A 59 -3.04 10.40 7.84
CA PRO A 59 -2.13 9.32 8.23
C PRO A 59 -2.72 8.45 9.35
N ASP A 60 -3.59 9.02 10.18
CA ASP A 60 -4.34 8.35 11.25
C ASP A 60 -5.26 7.23 10.75
N LEU A 61 -5.74 7.35 9.51
CA LEU A 61 -6.58 6.32 8.88
C LEU A 61 -5.75 5.17 8.28
N ASN A 62 -4.45 5.36 8.07
CA ASN A 62 -3.59 4.36 7.44
C ASN A 62 -2.99 3.41 8.47
N THR A 63 -3.60 2.24 8.64
CA THR A 63 -3.18 1.24 9.65
C THR A 63 -1.73 0.75 9.49
N ILE A 64 -1.11 0.90 8.31
CA ILE A 64 0.30 0.55 8.13
C ILE A 64 1.24 1.46 8.94
N GLU A 65 0.83 2.70 9.25
CA GLU A 65 1.64 3.60 10.08
C GLU A 65 1.85 3.04 11.49
N ASN A 66 0.84 2.35 12.03
CA ASN A 66 0.96 1.64 13.30
C ASN A 66 1.94 0.48 13.20
N LEU A 67 1.90 -0.29 12.11
CA LEU A 67 2.85 -1.39 11.89
C LEU A 67 4.28 -0.86 11.77
N TRP A 68 4.49 0.21 11.00
CA TRP A 68 5.79 0.86 10.88
C TRP A 68 6.29 1.40 12.22
N HIS A 69 5.39 1.90 13.08
CA HIS A 69 5.76 2.34 14.43
C HIS A 69 6.34 1.17 15.24
N GLU A 70 5.63 0.05 15.29
CA GLU A 70 6.10 -1.16 16.01
C GLU A 70 7.42 -1.70 15.44
N ASP A 71 7.56 -1.77 14.11
CA ASP A 71 8.80 -2.21 13.46
C ASP A 71 9.98 -1.30 13.81
N LYS A 72 9.77 0.03 13.80
CA LYS A 72 10.80 1.00 14.20
C LYS A 72 11.19 0.82 15.66
N GLU A 73 10.22 0.62 16.56
CA GLU A 73 10.50 0.36 17.98
C GLU A 73 11.26 -0.96 18.18
N TYR A 74 10.90 -2.02 17.45
CA TYR A 74 11.62 -3.28 17.47
C TYR A 74 13.08 -3.11 17.04
N VAL A 75 13.33 -2.46 15.89
CA VAL A 75 14.69 -2.24 15.38
C VAL A 75 15.52 -1.42 16.37
N ARG A 76 14.94 -0.36 16.96
CA ARG A 76 15.63 0.49 17.94
C ARG A 76 16.00 -0.26 19.22
N ARG A 77 15.08 -1.09 19.73
CA ARG A 77 15.24 -1.71 21.06
C ARG A 77 15.99 -3.03 21.00
N VAL A 78 15.72 -3.84 19.98
CA VAL A 78 16.17 -5.23 19.88
C VAL A 78 17.39 -5.35 18.96
N VAL A 79 17.30 -4.87 17.72
CA VAL A 79 18.41 -5.00 16.75
C VAL A 79 19.57 -4.07 17.13
N LYS A 80 19.26 -2.82 17.56
CA LYS A 80 20.24 -1.76 17.85
C LYS A 80 21.29 -1.63 16.73
N PRO A 81 20.88 -1.31 15.50
CA PRO A 81 21.81 -1.13 14.39
C PRO A 81 22.82 -0.01 14.75
N GLN A 82 24.11 -0.29 14.50
CA GLN A 82 25.21 0.66 14.69
C GLN A 82 25.24 1.72 13.59
#